data_AF-A0A223D370-F1
#
_entry.id   AF-A0A223D370-F1
#
_cell.length_a   1.000
_cell.length_b   1.000
_cell.length_c   1.000
_cell.angle_alpha   90.00
_cell.angle_beta   90.00
_cell.angle_gamma   90.00
#
_symmetry.space_group_name_H-M   'P 1'
#
loop_
_entity.id
_entity.type
_entity.pdbx_description
1 polymer ?
#
loop_
_entity_poly.entity_id
_entity_poly.type
_entity_poly.pdbx_seq_one_letter_code
_entity_poly.pdbx_strand_id
1 'polypeptide(L)'
;MQLATLHERVGKAAKAVEYYEQALLINQCNGEERGKTYLRLAEVYDRQKMHELVEEYAMKATVLLEEQSTREQRQEMQRRLLMLQSESSDWKLSVQILSSFADQKEQDGKKQKAGEVYADLALICLENDEFDEAWAYAEKARMALPDTDSTMGKVHRVLSMVYFRRDDEKKGKKHLENAVKIFEQHGKIAELETVTLHMCRFLSDKGDHREAFERMETFHHYLIKQLEERGIIL
;
A
#
# COMPACT_ATOMS: atom_id res chain seq x y z
N MET A 1 10.01 -13.29 -12.42
CA MET A 1 9.37 -12.92 -11.13
C MET A 1 10.30 -12.21 -10.15
N GLN A 2 11.43 -12.80 -9.71
CA GLN A 2 12.29 -12.17 -8.70
C GLN A 2 12.88 -10.81 -9.13
N LEU A 3 13.37 -10.71 -10.38
CA LEU A 3 13.85 -9.44 -10.94
C LEU A 3 12.75 -8.37 -10.98
N ALA A 4 11.54 -8.73 -11.39
CA ALA A 4 10.39 -7.83 -11.41
C ALA A 4 10.09 -7.28 -10.01
N THR A 5 9.99 -8.15 -9.00
CA THR A 5 9.75 -7.73 -7.60
C THR A 5 10.89 -6.88 -7.04
N LEU A 6 12.14 -7.15 -7.45
CA LEU A 6 13.28 -6.33 -7.04
C LEU A 6 13.14 -4.91 -7.59
N HIS A 7 12.88 -4.77 -8.90
CA HIS A 7 12.71 -3.47 -9.53
C HIS A 7 11.49 -2.72 -9.02
N GLU A 8 10.39 -3.42 -8.74
CA GLU A 8 9.21 -2.86 -8.08
C GLU A 8 9.58 -2.23 -6.73
N ARG A 9 10.31 -2.97 -5.87
CA ARG A 9 10.70 -2.48 -4.53
C ARG A 9 11.63 -1.29 -4.54
N VAL A 10 12.35 -1.05 -5.65
CA VAL A 10 13.24 0.12 -5.80
C VAL A 10 12.58 1.25 -6.60
N GLY A 11 11.26 1.18 -6.82
CA GLY A 11 10.51 2.23 -7.53
C GLY A 11 10.79 2.28 -9.03
N LYS A 12 11.49 1.30 -9.61
CA LYS A 12 11.76 1.22 -11.06
C LYS A 12 10.57 0.58 -11.78
N ALA A 13 9.44 1.27 -11.78
CA ALA A 13 8.16 0.75 -12.27
C ALA A 13 8.22 0.21 -13.71
N ALA A 14 8.79 0.97 -14.65
CA ALA A 14 8.90 0.54 -16.06
C ALA A 14 9.69 -0.78 -16.22
N LYS A 15 10.81 -0.94 -15.52
CA LYS A 15 11.58 -2.19 -15.53
C LYS A 15 10.83 -3.34 -14.87
N ALA A 16 10.11 -3.05 -13.79
CA ALA A 16 9.28 -4.05 -13.12
C ALA A 16 8.21 -4.60 -14.07
N VAL A 17 7.52 -3.71 -14.80
CA VAL A 17 6.52 -4.07 -15.83
C VAL A 17 7.16 -4.98 -16.89
N GLU A 18 8.28 -4.57 -17.49
CA GLU A 18 8.97 -5.36 -18.52
C GLU A 18 9.26 -6.80 -18.05
N TYR A 19 9.80 -6.95 -16.83
CA TYR A 19 10.11 -8.26 -16.28
C TYR A 19 8.87 -9.07 -15.87
N TYR A 20 7.77 -8.42 -15.50
CA TYR A 20 6.49 -9.11 -15.25
C TYR A 20 5.88 -9.62 -16.56
N GLU A 21 5.91 -8.83 -17.62
CA GLU A 21 5.43 -9.24 -18.94
C GLU A 21 6.26 -10.39 -19.52
N GLN A 22 7.59 -10.33 -19.38
CA GLN A 22 8.46 -11.45 -19.74
C GLN A 22 8.15 -12.72 -18.93
N ALA A 23 7.85 -12.59 -17.63
CA ALA A 23 7.47 -13.73 -16.80
C ALA A 23 6.15 -14.37 -17.26
N LEU A 24 5.17 -13.56 -17.68
CA LEU A 24 3.91 -14.05 -18.24
C LEU A 24 4.08 -14.80 -19.56
N LEU A 25 5.03 -14.38 -20.40
CA LEU A 25 5.35 -15.07 -21.67
C LEU A 25 5.96 -16.45 -21.44
N ILE A 26 6.81 -16.58 -20.42
CA ILE A 26 7.50 -17.83 -20.06
C ILE A 26 6.54 -18.79 -19.34
N ASN A 27 5.71 -18.27 -18.44
CA ASN A 27 4.87 -19.09 -17.58
C ASN A 27 3.44 -19.21 -18.12
N GLN A 28 3.26 -20.07 -19.12
CA GLN A 28 1.99 -20.16 -19.85
C GLN A 28 0.95 -21.06 -19.17
N CYS A 29 1.38 -22.07 -18.39
CA CYS A 29 0.52 -23.16 -17.93
C CYS A 29 0.01 -23.04 -16.48
N ASN A 30 0.52 -22.09 -15.68
CA ASN A 30 0.13 -21.94 -14.27
C ASN A 30 -0.83 -20.75 -14.08
N GLY A 31 -2.13 -21.03 -14.03
CA GLY A 31 -3.17 -20.01 -13.84
C GLY A 31 -2.99 -19.18 -12.55
N GLU A 32 -2.63 -19.81 -11.43
CA GLU A 32 -2.42 -19.14 -10.15
C GLU A 32 -1.24 -18.16 -10.20
N GLU A 33 -0.10 -18.59 -10.75
CA GLU A 33 1.10 -17.76 -10.83
C GLU A 33 0.92 -16.61 -11.83
N ARG A 34 0.20 -16.85 -12.94
CA ARG A 34 -0.22 -15.80 -13.87
C ARG A 34 -1.16 -14.80 -13.21
N GLY A 35 -2.18 -15.27 -12.47
CA GLY A 35 -3.10 -14.43 -11.71
C GLY A 35 -2.36 -13.52 -10.71
N LYS A 36 -1.41 -14.08 -9.94
CA LYS A 36 -0.52 -13.32 -9.05
C LYS A 36 0.31 -12.28 -9.80
N THR A 37 0.78 -12.61 -10.99
CA THR A 37 1.61 -11.72 -11.82
C THR A 37 0.78 -10.56 -12.39
N TYR A 38 -0.43 -10.85 -12.87
CA TYR A 38 -1.37 -9.80 -13.31
C TYR A 38 -1.76 -8.87 -12.15
N LEU A 39 -2.00 -9.41 -10.96
CA LEU A 39 -2.29 -8.59 -9.78
C LEU A 39 -1.10 -7.68 -9.42
N ARG A 40 0.14 -8.15 -9.56
CA ARG A 40 1.34 -7.30 -9.37
C ARG A 40 1.46 -6.21 -10.43
N LEU A 41 1.17 -6.51 -11.70
CA LEU A 41 1.13 -5.50 -12.75
C LEU A 41 0.09 -4.43 -12.45
N ALA A 42 -1.12 -4.82 -12.03
CA ALA A 42 -2.16 -3.87 -11.64
C ALA A 42 -1.70 -2.94 -10.50
N GLU A 43 -1.03 -3.46 -9.46
CA GLU A 43 -0.44 -2.63 -8.39
C GLU A 43 0.65 -1.67 -8.89
N VAL A 44 1.48 -2.09 -9.85
CA VAL A 44 2.51 -1.22 -10.42
C VAL A 44 1.90 -0.10 -11.26
N TYR A 45 0.82 -0.37 -11.99
CA TYR A 45 0.09 0.63 -12.77
C TYR A 45 -0.76 1.56 -11.89
N ASP A 46 -1.29 1.06 -10.78
CA ASP A 46 -2.05 1.84 -9.80
C ASP A 46 -1.19 2.94 -9.18
N ARG A 47 0.05 2.61 -8.80
CA ARG A 47 1.03 3.59 -8.32
C ARG A 47 1.37 4.67 -9.37
N GLN A 48 1.19 4.36 -10.65
CA GLN A 48 1.40 5.29 -11.77
C GLN A 48 0.11 6.02 -12.18
N LYS A 49 -1.01 5.79 -11.48
CA LYS A 49 -2.33 6.37 -11.78
C LYS A 49 -2.83 6.06 -13.19
N MET A 50 -2.50 4.85 -13.68
CA MET A 50 -2.91 4.36 -15.00
C MET A 50 -4.16 3.48 -14.90
N HIS A 51 -5.31 4.11 -14.64
CA HIS A 51 -6.57 3.44 -14.28
C HIS A 51 -7.03 2.37 -15.29
N GLU A 52 -6.95 2.65 -16.60
CA GLU A 52 -7.37 1.69 -17.64
C GLU A 52 -6.59 0.37 -17.56
N LEU A 53 -5.28 0.46 -17.31
CA LEU A 53 -4.42 -0.73 -17.20
C LEU A 53 -4.59 -1.43 -15.85
N VAL A 54 -4.88 -0.68 -14.78
CA VAL A 54 -5.27 -1.29 -13.49
C VAL A 54 -6.49 -2.18 -13.69
N GLU A 55 -7.54 -1.67 -14.34
CA GLU A 55 -8.78 -2.41 -14.58
C GLU A 55 -8.54 -3.65 -15.46
N GLU A 56 -7.78 -3.49 -16.56
CA GLU A 56 -7.46 -4.60 -17.46
C GLU A 56 -6.73 -5.74 -16.73
N TYR A 57 -5.67 -5.42 -15.98
CA TYR A 57 -4.87 -6.43 -15.30
C TYR A 57 -5.55 -7.00 -14.05
N ALA A 58 -6.34 -6.20 -13.33
CA ALA A 58 -7.17 -6.68 -12.24
C ALA A 58 -8.23 -7.67 -12.76
N MET A 59 -8.88 -7.39 -13.89
CA MET A 59 -9.83 -8.31 -14.51
C MET A 59 -9.15 -9.61 -14.95
N LYS A 60 -7.98 -9.54 -15.59
CA LYS A 60 -7.18 -10.73 -15.94
C LYS A 60 -6.78 -11.56 -14.71
N ALA A 61 -6.43 -10.90 -13.61
CA ALA A 61 -6.15 -11.57 -12.35
C ALA A 61 -7.39 -12.29 -11.83
N THR A 62 -8.54 -11.60 -11.75
CA THR A 62 -9.81 -12.18 -11.28
C THR A 62 -10.19 -13.46 -12.04
N VAL A 63 -10.10 -13.45 -13.37
CA VAL A 63 -10.45 -14.61 -14.22
C VAL A 63 -9.57 -15.83 -13.94
N LEU A 64 -8.29 -15.62 -13.64
CA LEU A 64 -7.31 -16.71 -13.47
C LEU A 64 -7.17 -17.21 -12.04
N LEU A 65 -7.75 -16.48 -11.08
CA LEU A 65 -7.68 -16.81 -9.68
C LEU A 65 -8.84 -17.73 -9.27
N GLU A 66 -8.94 -18.96 -9.81
CA GLU A 66 -9.80 -19.99 -9.20
C GLU A 66 -9.45 -21.48 -9.47
N GLU A 67 -10.07 -22.33 -8.62
CA GLU A 67 -10.03 -23.78 -8.38
C GLU A 67 -8.81 -24.48 -7.70
N GLN A 68 -7.65 -23.85 -7.48
CA GLN A 68 -6.53 -24.55 -6.77
C GLN A 68 -5.89 -23.82 -5.58
N SER A 69 -6.39 -22.65 -5.19
CA SER A 69 -5.89 -21.88 -4.05
C SER A 69 -6.63 -22.22 -2.75
N THR A 70 -5.99 -22.03 -1.60
CA THR A 70 -6.68 -22.14 -0.31
C THR A 70 -7.68 -20.99 -0.15
N ARG A 71 -8.71 -21.17 0.69
CA ARG A 71 -9.68 -20.11 1.01
C ARG A 71 -8.99 -18.82 1.47
N GLU A 72 -7.89 -18.93 2.23
CA GLU A 72 -7.12 -17.78 2.68
C GLU A 72 -6.41 -17.05 1.54
N GLN A 73 -5.80 -17.79 0.62
CA GLN A 73 -5.15 -17.21 -0.55
C GLN A 73 -6.17 -16.48 -1.44
N ARG A 74 -7.36 -17.06 -1.65
CA ARG A 74 -8.44 -16.38 -2.38
C ARG A 74 -8.85 -15.08 -1.71
N GLN A 75 -9.08 -15.10 -0.40
CA GLN A 75 -9.44 -13.89 0.35
C GLN A 75 -8.36 -12.82 0.26
N GLU A 76 -7.08 -13.19 0.34
CA GLU A 76 -5.98 -12.22 0.23
C GLU A 76 -5.90 -11.60 -1.17
N MET A 77 -6.10 -12.39 -2.23
CA MET A 77 -6.15 -11.84 -3.58
C MET A 77 -7.37 -10.95 -3.78
N GLN A 78 -8.53 -11.36 -3.28
CA GLN A 78 -9.76 -10.57 -3.35
C GLN A 78 -9.61 -9.25 -2.60
N ARG A 79 -8.99 -9.26 -1.40
CA ARG A 79 -8.67 -8.06 -0.65
C ARG A 79 -7.84 -7.07 -1.48
N ARG A 80 -6.77 -7.55 -2.13
CA ARG A 80 -5.90 -6.70 -2.97
C ARG A 80 -6.64 -6.16 -4.20
N LEU A 81 -7.51 -6.95 -4.82
CA LEU A 81 -8.36 -6.48 -5.93
C LEU A 81 -9.32 -5.38 -5.49
N LEU A 82 -9.96 -5.54 -4.32
CA LEU A 82 -10.86 -4.52 -3.77
C LEU A 82 -10.13 -3.19 -3.49
N MET A 83 -8.87 -3.25 -3.06
CA MET A 83 -8.04 -2.06 -2.88
C MET A 83 -7.70 -1.36 -4.19
N LEU A 84 -7.51 -2.10 -5.29
CA LEU A 84 -7.25 -1.51 -6.60
C LEU A 84 -8.51 -0.90 -7.23
N GLN A 85 -9.67 -1.44 -6.87
CA GLN A 85 -10.97 -1.02 -7.41
C GLN A 85 -11.67 0.03 -6.53
N SER A 86 -11.20 0.29 -5.30
CA SER A 86 -11.86 1.25 -4.40
C SER A 86 -11.82 2.70 -4.90
N GLU A 87 -10.88 3.05 -5.79
CA GLU A 87 -10.84 4.37 -6.43
C GLU A 87 -11.86 4.52 -7.58
N SER A 88 -12.29 3.42 -8.22
CA SER A 88 -13.11 3.45 -9.44
C SER A 88 -14.50 2.79 -9.31
N SER A 89 -14.73 2.00 -8.25
CA SER A 89 -15.97 1.25 -7.99
C SER A 89 -16.72 1.79 -6.77
N ASP A 90 -17.83 1.14 -6.40
CA ASP A 90 -18.54 1.40 -5.14
C ASP A 90 -17.67 1.02 -3.93
N TRP A 91 -16.87 1.99 -3.44
CA TRP A 91 -15.96 1.80 -2.31
C TRP A 91 -16.70 1.37 -1.03
N LYS A 92 -18.00 1.66 -0.89
CA LYS A 92 -18.79 1.20 0.25
C LYS A 92 -19.00 -0.30 0.21
N LEU A 93 -19.19 -0.87 -0.98
CA LEU A 93 -19.22 -2.32 -1.15
C LEU A 93 -17.87 -2.96 -0.78
N SER A 94 -16.75 -2.34 -1.19
CA SER A 94 -15.40 -2.79 -0.79
C SER A 94 -15.25 -2.77 0.73
N VAL A 95 -15.69 -1.71 1.40
CA VAL A 95 -15.68 -1.60 2.87
C VAL A 95 -16.53 -2.68 3.52
N GLN A 96 -17.72 -2.97 3.01
CA GLN A 96 -18.59 -4.04 3.54
C GLN A 96 -17.92 -5.42 3.42
N ILE A 97 -17.39 -5.75 2.24
CA ILE A 97 -16.74 -7.06 2.01
C ILE A 97 -15.49 -7.19 2.88
N LEU A 98 -14.62 -6.19 2.92
CA LEU A 98 -13.41 -6.20 3.74
C LEU A 98 -13.73 -6.24 5.23
N SER A 99 -14.78 -5.57 5.69
CA SER A 99 -15.24 -5.67 7.09
C SER A 99 -15.62 -7.11 7.44
N SER A 100 -16.35 -7.80 6.56
CA SER A 100 -16.67 -9.22 6.78
C SER A 100 -15.43 -10.12 6.83
N PHE A 101 -14.37 -9.79 6.07
CA PHE A 101 -13.10 -10.51 6.13
C PHE A 101 -12.37 -10.28 7.44
N ALA A 102 -12.36 -9.03 7.94
CA ALA A 102 -11.75 -8.71 9.23
C ALA A 102 -12.47 -9.44 10.38
N ASP A 103 -13.80 -9.40 10.42
CA ASP A 103 -14.62 -10.06 11.44
C ASP A 103 -14.39 -11.58 11.46
N GLN A 104 -14.38 -12.22 10.28
CA GLN A 104 -14.08 -13.65 10.19
C GLN A 104 -12.68 -13.98 10.70
N LYS A 105 -11.68 -13.15 10.37
CA LYS A 105 -10.30 -13.37 10.84
C LYS A 105 -10.17 -13.18 12.35
N GLU A 106 -10.91 -12.26 12.94
CA GLU A 106 -10.99 -12.13 14.40
C GLU A 106 -11.61 -13.37 15.04
N GLN A 107 -12.73 -13.87 14.51
CA GLN A 107 -13.39 -15.09 14.98
C GLN A 107 -12.47 -16.33 14.87
N ASP A 108 -11.67 -16.39 13.80
CA ASP A 108 -10.65 -17.42 13.59
C ASP A 108 -9.42 -17.26 14.52
N GLY A 109 -9.35 -16.21 15.35
CA GLY A 109 -8.20 -15.91 16.20
C GLY A 109 -6.98 -15.31 15.46
N LYS A 110 -7.12 -14.98 14.18
CA LYS A 110 -6.05 -14.45 13.30
C LYS A 110 -5.95 -12.93 13.40
N LYS A 111 -5.70 -12.43 14.62
CA LYS A 111 -5.70 -10.98 14.95
C LYS A 111 -4.82 -10.14 14.03
N GLN A 112 -3.57 -10.55 13.79
CA GLN A 112 -2.65 -9.80 12.92
C GLN A 112 -3.22 -9.64 11.50
N LYS A 113 -3.75 -10.73 10.91
CA LYS A 113 -4.38 -10.68 9.58
C LYS A 113 -5.63 -9.80 9.56
N ALA A 114 -6.41 -9.76 10.65
CA ALA A 114 -7.53 -8.82 10.76
C ALA A 114 -7.02 -7.36 10.82
N GLY A 115 -5.94 -7.12 11.56
CA GLY A 115 -5.26 -5.83 11.63
C GLY A 115 -4.81 -5.30 10.28
N GLU A 116 -4.29 -6.18 9.42
CA GLU A 116 -3.94 -5.81 8.05
C GLU A 116 -5.16 -5.34 7.24
N VAL A 117 -6.29 -6.06 7.33
CA VAL A 117 -7.54 -5.70 6.65
C VAL A 117 -8.10 -4.39 7.20
N TYR A 118 -8.03 -4.15 8.51
CA TYR A 118 -8.43 -2.87 9.11
C TYR A 118 -7.57 -1.70 8.63
N ALA A 119 -6.27 -1.90 8.40
CA ALA A 119 -5.42 -0.85 7.87
C ALA A 119 -5.81 -0.44 6.45
N ASP A 120 -6.28 -1.38 5.64
CA ASP A 120 -6.81 -1.13 4.29
C ASP A 120 -8.18 -0.44 4.33
N LEU A 121 -9.08 -0.89 5.23
CA LEU A 121 -10.36 -0.20 5.48
C LEU A 121 -10.16 1.25 5.89
N ALA A 122 -9.22 1.49 6.80
CA ALA A 122 -8.87 2.83 7.26
C ALA A 122 -8.39 3.72 6.11
N LEU A 123 -7.66 3.14 5.15
CA LEU A 123 -7.19 3.86 3.98
C LEU A 123 -8.33 4.19 3.02
N ILE A 124 -9.21 3.24 2.70
CA ILE A 124 -10.36 3.50 1.82
C ILE A 124 -11.23 4.61 2.41
N CYS A 125 -11.51 4.56 3.72
CA CYS A 125 -12.28 5.63 4.38
C CYS A 125 -11.57 6.98 4.30
N LEU A 126 -10.26 7.03 4.50
CA LEU A 126 -9.47 8.27 4.39
C LEU A 126 -9.55 8.87 2.97
N GLU A 127 -9.39 8.04 1.94
CA GLU A 127 -9.43 8.47 0.53
C GLU A 127 -10.82 8.99 0.11
N ASN A 128 -11.85 8.66 0.88
CA ASN A 128 -13.23 9.10 0.66
C ASN A 128 -13.70 10.13 1.72
N ASP A 129 -12.77 10.80 2.41
CA ASP A 129 -13.04 11.85 3.42
C ASP A 129 -13.89 11.39 4.64
N GLU A 130 -14.02 10.10 4.89
CA GLU A 130 -14.71 9.53 6.06
C GLU A 130 -13.74 9.42 7.25
N PHE A 131 -13.41 10.56 7.85
CA PHE A 131 -12.33 10.67 8.84
C PHE A 131 -12.57 9.91 10.14
N ASP A 132 -13.82 9.81 10.60
CA ASP A 132 -14.13 9.14 11.87
C ASP A 132 -14.06 7.62 11.72
N GLU A 133 -14.54 7.07 10.61
CA GLU A 133 -14.40 5.68 10.21
C GLU A 133 -12.93 5.33 9.95
N ALA A 134 -12.20 6.19 9.22
CA ALA A 134 -10.78 6.02 8.98
C ALA A 134 -10.00 5.92 10.30
N TRP A 135 -10.31 6.79 11.26
CA TRP A 135 -9.72 6.74 12.59
C TRP A 135 -10.06 5.44 13.34
N ALA A 136 -11.35 5.05 13.34
CA ALA A 136 -11.81 3.86 14.05
C ALA A 136 -11.14 2.59 13.52
N TYR A 137 -11.07 2.43 12.19
CA TYR A 137 -10.39 1.31 11.58
C TYR A 137 -8.87 1.35 11.79
N ALA A 138 -8.23 2.54 11.72
CA ALA A 138 -6.81 2.67 12.00
C ALA A 138 -6.47 2.27 13.45
N GLU A 139 -7.30 2.64 14.42
CA GLU A 139 -7.12 2.21 15.81
C GLU A 139 -7.33 0.71 16.00
N LYS A 140 -8.34 0.11 15.35
CA LYS A 140 -8.49 -1.36 15.33
C LYS A 140 -7.25 -2.06 14.76
N ALA A 141 -6.72 -1.56 13.65
CA ALA A 141 -5.48 -2.06 13.05
C ALA A 141 -4.30 -1.94 14.03
N ARG A 142 -4.14 -0.77 14.66
CA ARG A 142 -3.08 -0.49 15.65
C ARG A 142 -3.14 -1.43 16.86
N MET A 143 -4.33 -1.79 17.32
CA MET A 143 -4.49 -2.73 18.44
C MET A 143 -4.20 -4.18 18.06
N ALA A 144 -4.30 -4.52 16.78
CA ALA A 144 -4.16 -5.89 16.27
C ALA A 144 -2.76 -6.19 15.72
N LEU A 145 -2.00 -5.17 15.33
CA LEU A 145 -0.68 -5.28 14.71
C LEU A 145 0.46 -4.99 15.72
N PRO A 146 1.58 -5.71 15.65
CA PRO A 146 2.82 -5.28 16.30
C PRO A 146 3.29 -3.92 15.76
N ASP A 147 3.88 -3.08 16.62
CA ASP A 147 4.41 -1.76 16.21
C ASP A 147 5.49 -1.84 15.10
N THR A 148 6.17 -2.98 14.98
CA THR A 148 7.19 -3.23 13.96
C THR A 148 6.64 -3.87 12.68
N ASP A 149 5.32 -4.08 12.56
CA ASP A 149 4.72 -4.64 11.35
C ASP A 149 4.81 -3.65 10.19
N SER A 150 5.13 -4.14 8.98
CA SER A 150 5.22 -3.27 7.80
C SER A 150 3.92 -2.51 7.50
N THR A 151 2.78 -3.06 7.89
CA THR A 151 1.44 -2.48 7.68
C THR A 151 1.17 -1.32 8.62
N MET A 152 1.84 -1.25 9.77
CA MET A 152 1.71 -0.13 10.71
C MET A 152 2.13 1.20 10.08
N GLY A 153 2.96 1.19 9.03
CA GLY A 153 3.27 2.38 8.24
C GLY A 153 2.02 2.99 7.60
N LYS A 154 1.12 2.16 7.04
CA LYS A 154 -0.17 2.62 6.49
C LYS A 154 -1.07 3.18 7.60
N VAL A 155 -1.15 2.48 8.73
CA VAL A 155 -1.96 2.90 9.88
C VAL A 155 -1.53 4.27 10.38
N HIS A 156 -0.23 4.47 10.55
CA HIS A 156 0.33 5.75 10.96
C HIS A 156 0.13 6.86 9.92
N ARG A 157 0.21 6.54 8.63
CA ARG A 157 -0.16 7.49 7.58
C ARG A 157 -1.61 7.94 7.72
N VAL A 158 -2.56 7.01 7.90
CA VAL A 158 -3.98 7.37 8.09
C VAL A 158 -4.18 8.24 9.33
N LEU A 159 -3.65 7.81 10.48
CA LEU A 159 -3.77 8.57 11.72
C LEU A 159 -3.17 9.97 11.60
N SER A 160 -2.05 10.13 10.89
CA SER A 160 -1.43 11.44 10.69
C SER A 160 -2.38 12.42 9.99
N MET A 161 -3.03 11.97 8.91
CA MET A 161 -3.98 12.77 8.13
C MET A 161 -5.23 13.11 8.94
N VAL A 162 -5.77 12.14 9.68
CA VAL A 162 -6.89 12.37 10.60
C VAL A 162 -6.54 13.43 11.65
N TYR A 163 -5.36 13.35 12.27
CA TYR A 163 -4.96 14.33 13.28
C TYR A 163 -4.71 15.72 12.69
N PHE A 164 -4.16 15.83 11.48
CA PHE A 164 -4.07 17.13 10.80
C PHE A 164 -5.44 17.74 10.50
N ARG A 165 -6.42 16.92 10.08
CA ARG A 165 -7.80 17.39 9.88
C ARG A 165 -8.50 17.81 11.17
N ARG A 166 -8.02 17.34 12.32
CA ARG A 166 -8.49 17.71 13.66
C ARG A 166 -7.64 18.83 14.30
N ASP A 167 -6.77 19.49 13.53
CA ASP A 167 -5.84 20.54 13.99
C ASP A 167 -4.88 20.10 15.12
N ASP A 168 -4.67 18.79 15.33
CA ASP A 168 -3.69 18.26 16.27
C ASP A 168 -2.37 17.97 15.55
N GLU A 169 -1.67 19.05 15.19
CA GLU A 169 -0.42 18.98 14.42
C GLU A 169 0.65 18.13 15.10
N LYS A 170 0.72 18.18 16.43
CA LYS A 170 1.72 17.45 17.20
C LYS A 170 1.54 15.94 17.03
N LYS A 171 0.30 15.44 17.13
CA LYS A 171 0.03 14.02 16.90
C LYS A 171 0.15 13.67 15.42
N GLY A 172 -0.30 14.54 14.53
CA GLY A 172 -0.16 14.37 13.08
C GLY A 172 1.29 14.14 12.66
N LYS A 173 2.20 15.05 13.04
CA LYS A 173 3.65 14.94 12.77
C LYS A 173 4.25 13.67 13.37
N LYS A 174 3.91 13.34 14.63
CA LYS A 174 4.41 12.12 15.29
C LYS A 174 4.02 10.84 14.53
N HIS A 175 2.77 10.74 14.10
CA HIS A 175 2.33 9.59 13.33
C HIS A 175 3.01 9.54 11.96
N LEU A 176 3.19 10.69 11.30
CA LEU A 176 3.85 10.74 10.00
C LEU A 176 5.33 10.31 10.10
N GLU A 177 6.04 10.71 11.16
CA GLU A 177 7.41 10.25 11.45
C GLU A 177 7.48 8.74 11.72
N ASN A 178 6.50 8.18 12.43
CA ASN A 178 6.46 6.73 12.64
C ASN A 178 6.19 5.98 11.33
N ALA A 179 5.35 6.52 10.44
CA ALA A 179 5.13 5.94 9.13
C ALA A 179 6.43 5.89 8.31
N VAL A 180 7.18 7.00 8.27
CA VAL A 180 8.51 7.08 7.64
C VAL A 180 9.44 5.99 8.17
N LYS A 181 9.60 5.88 9.50
CA LYS A 181 10.49 4.88 10.11
C LYS A 181 10.13 3.45 9.71
N ILE A 182 8.83 3.10 9.72
CA ILE A 182 8.37 1.76 9.35
C ILE A 182 8.65 1.49 7.86
N PHE A 183 8.39 2.47 6.99
CA PHE A 183 8.63 2.30 5.56
C PHE A 183 10.12 2.19 5.23
N GLU A 184 10.98 2.98 5.89
CA GLU A 184 12.43 2.87 5.77
C GLU A 184 12.93 1.49 6.24
N GLN A 185 12.47 1.03 7.40
CA GLN A 185 12.86 -0.25 7.99
C GLN A 185 12.51 -1.44 7.07
N HIS A 186 11.40 -1.36 6.34
CA HIS A 186 10.93 -2.44 5.45
C HIS A 186 11.32 -2.23 3.97
N GLY A 187 12.02 -1.14 3.65
CA GLY A 187 12.40 -0.78 2.28
C GLY A 187 11.20 -0.57 1.37
N LYS A 188 10.17 0.13 1.86
CA LYS A 188 8.92 0.46 1.19
C LYS A 188 9.02 1.84 0.53
N ILE A 189 9.85 1.93 -0.51
CA ILE A 189 10.27 3.21 -1.10
C ILE A 189 9.08 4.01 -1.67
N ALA A 190 8.14 3.36 -2.34
CA ALA A 190 6.98 4.04 -2.94
C ALA A 190 6.04 4.63 -1.86
N GLU A 191 5.80 3.87 -0.79
CA GLU A 191 5.01 4.34 0.35
C GLU A 191 5.74 5.46 1.11
N LEU A 192 7.07 5.34 1.27
CA LEU A 192 7.91 6.37 1.86
C LEU A 192 7.89 7.68 1.06
N GLU A 193 7.95 7.60 -0.27
CA GLU A 193 7.83 8.75 -1.17
C GLU A 193 6.49 9.47 -0.95
N THR A 194 5.40 8.71 -0.96
CA THR A 194 4.04 9.21 -0.76
C THR A 194 3.92 9.98 0.57
N VAL A 195 4.41 9.39 1.65
CA VAL A 195 4.38 9.97 3.00
C VAL A 195 5.25 11.21 3.11
N THR A 196 6.45 11.18 2.52
CA THR A 196 7.35 12.33 2.44
C THR A 196 6.70 13.48 1.68
N LEU A 197 6.05 13.21 0.54
CA LEU A 197 5.34 14.22 -0.24
C LEU A 197 4.18 14.85 0.54
N HIS A 198 3.40 14.05 1.28
CA HIS A 198 2.35 14.58 2.16
C HIS A 198 2.92 15.49 3.25
N MET A 199 4.03 15.10 3.89
CA MET A 199 4.74 15.94 4.87
C MET A 199 5.18 17.27 4.24
N CYS A 200 5.83 17.21 3.08
CA CYS A 200 6.34 18.39 2.40
C CYS A 200 5.24 19.37 2.00
N ARG A 201 4.09 18.86 1.52
CA ARG A 201 2.90 19.67 1.22
C ARG A 201 2.38 20.35 2.49
N PHE A 202 2.18 19.59 3.56
CA PHE A 202 1.72 20.12 4.84
C PHE A 202 2.65 21.23 5.38
N LEU A 203 3.96 21.00 5.37
CA LEU A 203 4.96 21.99 5.80
C LEU A 203 4.96 23.22 4.90
N SER A 204 4.84 23.04 3.58
CA SER A 204 4.79 24.14 2.63
C SER A 204 3.55 25.02 2.82
N ASP A 205 2.38 24.42 3.08
CA ASP A 205 1.13 25.15 3.35
C ASP A 205 1.22 26.01 4.63
N LYS A 206 2.09 25.63 5.56
CA LYS A 206 2.38 26.38 6.80
C LYS A 206 3.48 27.42 6.65
N GLY A 207 4.16 27.46 5.50
CA GLY A 207 5.31 28.34 5.25
C GLY A 207 6.66 27.76 5.71
N ASP A 208 6.69 26.53 6.20
CA ASP A 208 7.89 25.81 6.66
C ASP A 208 8.67 25.22 5.48
N HIS A 209 8.91 26.02 4.43
CA HIS A 209 9.51 25.57 3.16
C HIS A 209 10.91 24.97 3.33
N ARG A 210 11.67 25.47 4.31
CA ARG A 210 13.00 24.95 4.63
C ARG A 210 12.93 23.51 5.15
N GLU A 211 12.04 23.24 6.10
CA GLU A 211 11.86 21.88 6.62
C GLU A 211 11.34 20.96 5.51
N ALA A 212 10.41 21.42 4.67
CA ALA A 212 9.94 20.65 3.52
C ALA A 212 11.08 20.25 2.56
N PHE A 213 11.99 21.19 2.27
CA PHE A 213 13.17 20.93 1.45
C PHE A 213 14.12 19.92 2.11
N GLU A 214 14.46 20.10 3.38
CA GLU A 214 15.34 19.19 4.13
C GLU A 214 14.77 17.76 4.19
N ARG A 215 13.44 17.60 4.32
CA ARG A 215 12.78 16.28 4.27
C ARG A 215 12.90 15.62 2.91
N MET A 216 12.69 16.38 1.83
CA MET A 216 12.84 15.87 0.46
C MET A 216 14.29 15.47 0.16
N GLU A 217 15.25 16.29 0.60
CA GLU A 217 16.67 16.00 0.45
C GLU A 217 17.07 14.72 1.21
N THR A 218 16.56 14.54 2.44
CA THR A 218 16.81 13.32 3.23
C THR A 218 16.26 12.07 2.52
N PHE A 219 15.03 12.16 1.99
CA PHE A 219 14.43 11.08 1.21
C PHE A 219 15.25 10.75 -0.05
N HIS A 220 15.74 11.78 -0.76
CA HIS A 220 16.57 11.59 -1.95
C HIS A 220 17.89 10.88 -1.63
N HIS A 221 18.57 11.28 -0.55
CA HIS A 221 19.80 10.61 -0.09
C HIS A 221 19.54 9.15 0.29
N TYR A 222 18.42 8.86 0.98
CA TYR A 222 18.02 7.49 1.29
C TYR A 222 17.81 6.66 0.00
N LEU A 223 17.16 7.23 -1.01
CA LEU A 223 16.93 6.57 -2.31
C LEU A 223 18.26 6.23 -3.01
N ILE A 224 19.20 7.18 -3.09
CA ILE A 224 20.53 6.96 -3.68
C ILE A 224 21.25 5.83 -2.95
N LYS A 225 21.31 5.88 -1.62
CA LYS A 225 21.98 4.85 -0.82
C LYS A 225 21.38 3.45 -1.04
N GLN A 226 20.05 3.35 -1.12
CA GLN A 226 19.38 2.08 -1.41
C GLN A 226 19.67 1.54 -2.82
N LEU A 227 19.93 2.42 -3.79
CA LEU A 227 20.34 2.02 -5.14
C LEU A 227 21.78 1.50 -5.14
N GLU A 228 22.69 2.19 -4.46
CA GLU A 228 24.11 1.80 -4.31
C GLU A 228 24.26 0.45 -3.59
N GLU A 229 23.58 0.24 -2.46
CA GLU A 229 23.59 -1.03 -1.70
C GLU A 229 23.14 -2.23 -2.55
N ARG A 230 22.37 -1.98 -3.63
CA ARG A 230 21.85 -3.01 -4.53
C ARG A 230 22.64 -3.12 -5.84
N GLY A 231 23.81 -2.48 -5.92
CA GLY A 231 24.70 -2.54 -7.08
C GLY A 231 24.18 -1.82 -8.31
N ILE A 232 23.18 -0.95 -8.14
CA ILE A 232 22.63 -0.13 -9.22
C ILE A 232 23.44 1.17 -9.24
N ILE A 233 24.42 1.24 -10.14
CA ILE A 233 25.16 2.47 -10.41
C ILE A 233 24.25 3.41 -11.19
N LEU A 234 24.08 4.64 -10.67
CA LEU A 234 23.31 5.72 -11.28
C LEU A 234 24.12 6.44 -12.36
#